data_AF-A0A522UBL3-F1
#
_entry.id   AF-A0A522UBL3-F1
#
_cell.length_a   1.000
_cell.length_b   1.000
_cell.length_c   1.000
_cell.angle_alpha   90.00
_cell.angle_beta   90.00
_cell.angle_gamma   90.00
#
_symmetry.space_group_name_H-M   'P 1'
#
loop_
_entity.id
_entity.type
_entity.pdbx_description
1 polymer ?
#
loop_
_entity_poly.entity_id
_entity_poly.type
_entity_poly.pdbx_seq_one_letter_code
_entity_poly.pdbx_strand_id
1 'polypeptide(L)'
;MEKFRFGHANNSDSPQHNLPLEETKVRLSVDEIRGQLSITKPIFDTVLKMLNDGDTTDIEYIATYQKNLINWMNAIKITEGTMKRGNEEVFNEVERRLFLISEIIERNIPNLTNSSK
;
A
#
# COMPACT_ATOMS: atom_id res chain seq x y z
N MET A 1 -1.12 7.91 -42.86
CA MET A 1 -1.58 7.31 -41.59
C MET A 1 -0.34 6.82 -40.85
N GLU A 2 -0.16 7.35 -39.64
CA GLU A 2 1.06 7.29 -38.84
C GLU A 2 1.47 5.89 -38.39
N LYS A 3 2.78 5.70 -38.30
CA LYS A 3 3.44 4.53 -37.72
C LYS A 3 3.69 4.83 -36.24
N PHE A 4 3.06 4.09 -35.33
CA PHE A 4 3.46 4.13 -33.93
C PHE A 4 4.69 3.25 -33.71
N ARG A 5 5.85 3.92 -33.66
CA ARG A 5 7.06 3.41 -33.02
C ARG A 5 6.89 3.64 -31.53
N PHE A 6 7.00 2.57 -30.74
CA PHE A 6 7.49 2.68 -29.37
C PHE A 6 8.68 1.73 -29.24
N GLY A 7 9.87 2.32 -29.36
CA GLY A 7 11.07 1.74 -28.78
C GLY A 7 11.25 2.37 -27.40
N HIS A 8 11.40 1.53 -26.39
CA HIS A 8 12.53 1.57 -25.46
C HIS A 8 12.60 0.22 -24.74
N ALA A 9 13.78 -0.39 -24.83
CA ALA A 9 14.21 -1.48 -23.97
C ALA A 9 14.20 -1.03 -22.51
N ASN A 10 14.06 -1.97 -21.57
CA ASN A 10 15.01 -2.18 -20.47
C ASN A 10 14.64 -3.44 -19.68
N ASN A 11 15.65 -4.28 -19.49
CA ASN A 11 15.62 -5.46 -18.65
C ASN A 11 15.27 -5.09 -17.21
N SER A 12 14.17 -5.63 -16.70
CA SER A 12 13.95 -5.96 -15.29
C SER A 12 12.87 -7.03 -15.26
N ASP A 13 13.25 -8.29 -15.11
CA ASP A 13 12.33 -9.43 -14.85
C ASP A 13 11.74 -9.36 -13.42
N SER A 14 11.41 -8.16 -12.96
CA SER A 14 10.65 -7.98 -11.72
C SER A 14 9.17 -7.97 -12.11
N PRO A 15 8.33 -8.81 -11.50
CA PRO A 15 6.90 -8.76 -11.75
C PRO A 15 6.39 -7.41 -11.21
N GLN A 16 6.28 -6.39 -12.07
CA GLN A 16 5.54 -5.18 -11.73
C GLN A 16 4.15 -5.64 -11.29
N HIS A 17 3.82 -5.45 -10.02
CA HIS A 17 2.55 -5.86 -9.46
C HIS A 17 1.44 -4.97 -10.08
N ASN A 18 0.93 -5.39 -11.24
CA ASN A 18 -0.16 -4.76 -12.01
C ASN A 18 -1.53 -4.94 -11.35
N LEU A 19 -1.60 -4.92 -10.02
CA LEU A 19 -2.86 -4.92 -9.30
C LEU A 19 -3.28 -3.46 -9.07
N PRO A 20 -4.52 -3.09 -9.42
CA PRO A 20 -4.97 -1.71 -9.33
C PRO A 20 -5.11 -1.31 -7.85
N LEU A 21 -4.05 -0.74 -7.27
CA LEU A 21 -4.20 0.15 -6.14
C LEU A 21 -4.72 1.48 -6.67
N GLU A 22 -6.02 1.57 -6.91
CA GLU A 22 -6.62 2.88 -7.13
C GLU A 22 -6.46 3.72 -5.85
N GLU A 23 -6.06 4.98 -6.00
CA GLU A 23 -6.09 5.93 -4.88
C GLU A 23 -7.54 6.07 -4.42
N THR A 24 -7.84 5.56 -3.23
CA THR A 24 -9.21 5.53 -2.76
C THR A 24 -9.62 6.93 -2.32
N LYS A 25 -10.26 7.70 -3.22
CA LYS A 25 -10.87 9.02 -2.90
C LYS A 25 -12.25 8.87 -2.24
N VAL A 26 -12.86 7.70 -2.32
CA VAL A 26 -14.19 7.39 -1.77
C VAL A 26 -14.03 6.75 -0.39
N ARG A 27 -14.87 7.15 0.58
CA ARG A 27 -14.96 6.47 1.88
C ARG A 27 -15.56 5.08 1.66
N LEU A 28 -14.73 4.06 1.77
CA LEU A 28 -15.17 2.66 1.76
C LEU A 28 -15.87 2.29 3.09
N SER A 29 -16.84 1.39 2.99
CA SER A 29 -17.39 0.66 4.13
C SER A 29 -16.34 -0.30 4.71
N VAL A 30 -16.56 -0.76 5.94
CA VAL A 30 -15.64 -1.70 6.62
C VAL A 30 -15.52 -3.03 5.84
N ASP A 31 -16.62 -3.51 5.25
CA ASP A 31 -16.62 -4.75 4.47
C ASP A 31 -15.84 -4.61 3.16
N GLU A 32 -15.93 -3.47 2.49
CA GLU A 32 -15.12 -3.17 1.30
C GLU A 32 -13.63 -3.10 1.65
N ILE A 33 -13.28 -2.47 2.79
CA ILE A 33 -11.91 -2.45 3.29
C ILE A 33 -11.43 -3.88 3.58
N ARG A 34 -12.25 -4.72 4.21
CA ARG A 34 -11.93 -6.13 4.45
C ARG A 34 -11.64 -6.87 3.14
N GLY A 35 -12.46 -6.65 2.12
CA GLY A 35 -12.24 -7.21 0.78
C GLY A 35 -10.90 -6.75 0.17
N GLN A 36 -10.61 -5.46 0.23
CA GLN A 36 -9.35 -4.91 -0.27
C GLN A 36 -8.11 -5.46 0.47
N LEU A 37 -8.18 -5.59 1.80
CA LEU A 37 -7.11 -6.20 2.59
C LEU A 37 -6.85 -7.66 2.22
N SER A 38 -7.90 -8.41 1.87
CA SER A 38 -7.80 -9.79 1.41
C SER A 38 -7.14 -9.87 0.03
N ILE A 39 -7.60 -9.05 -0.92
CA ILE A 39 -7.08 -8.99 -2.30
C ILE A 39 -5.60 -8.57 -2.31
N THR A 40 -5.24 -7.58 -1.50
CA THR A 40 -3.89 -7.01 -1.47
C THR A 40 -2.89 -7.79 -0.62
N LYS A 41 -3.35 -8.74 0.21
CA LYS A 41 -2.48 -9.52 1.12
C LYS A 41 -1.27 -10.18 0.44
N PRO A 42 -1.40 -10.98 -0.64
CA PRO A 42 -0.25 -11.67 -1.23
C PRO A 42 0.79 -10.70 -1.80
N ILE A 43 0.33 -9.57 -2.37
CA ILE A 43 1.22 -8.53 -2.88
C ILE A 43 1.95 -7.85 -1.73
N PHE A 44 1.21 -7.46 -0.69
CA PHE A 44 1.76 -6.85 0.50
C PHE A 44 2.86 -7.73 1.11
N ASP A 45 2.59 -9.03 1.29
CA ASP A 45 3.58 -9.97 1.85
C ASP A 45 4.82 -10.11 0.95
N THR A 46 4.65 -10.05 -0.38
CA THR A 46 5.76 -10.10 -1.36
C THR A 46 6.63 -8.85 -1.29
N VAL A 47 6.01 -7.66 -1.36
CA VAL A 47 6.75 -6.40 -1.34
C VAL A 47 7.41 -6.16 0.02
N LEU A 48 6.76 -6.59 1.12
CA LEU A 48 7.35 -6.56 2.45
C LEU A 48 8.63 -7.40 2.53
N LYS A 49 8.64 -8.57 1.89
CA LYS A 49 9.82 -9.42 1.81
C LYS A 49 10.92 -8.76 0.98
N MET A 50 10.58 -8.25 -0.21
CA MET A 50 11.52 -7.54 -1.09
C MET A 50 12.21 -6.38 -0.37
N LEU A 51 11.43 -5.54 0.33
CA LEU A 51 11.99 -4.42 1.09
C LEU A 51 12.86 -4.86 2.27
N ASN A 52 12.54 -5.98 2.93
CA ASN A 52 13.41 -6.55 3.97
C ASN A 52 14.72 -7.10 3.41
N ASP A 53 14.69 -7.59 2.16
CA ASP A 53 15.88 -8.03 1.42
C ASP A 53 16.66 -6.84 0.81
N GLY A 54 16.22 -5.59 1.05
CA GLY A 54 16.84 -4.36 0.56
C GLY A 54 16.46 -3.97 -0.86
N ASP A 55 15.49 -4.66 -1.47
CA ASP A 55 14.96 -4.36 -2.80
C ASP A 55 13.84 -3.31 -2.70
N THR A 56 14.13 -2.12 -3.23
CA THR A 56 13.21 -0.97 -3.23
C THR A 56 12.48 -0.77 -4.56
N THR A 57 12.48 -1.76 -5.45
CA THR A 57 11.90 -1.64 -6.81
C THR A 57 10.42 -1.25 -6.78
N ASP A 58 9.66 -1.72 -5.79
CA ASP A 58 8.21 -1.46 -5.65
C ASP A 58 7.89 -0.41 -4.56
N ILE A 59 8.78 0.55 -4.34
CA ILE A 59 8.55 1.55 -3.29
C ILE A 59 7.33 2.45 -3.56
N GLU A 60 7.00 2.71 -4.83
CA GLU A 60 5.82 3.48 -5.23
C GLU A 60 4.51 2.75 -4.88
N TYR A 61 4.49 1.42 -5.02
CA TYR A 61 3.39 0.58 -4.58
C TYR A 61 3.18 0.75 -3.07
N ILE A 62 4.26 0.71 -2.29
CA ILE A 62 4.21 0.82 -0.83
C ILE A 62 3.76 2.21 -0.37
N ALA A 63 4.23 3.27 -1.01
CA ALA A 63 3.77 4.63 -0.73
C ALA A 63 2.27 4.78 -1.01
N THR A 64 1.78 4.23 -2.12
CA THR A 64 0.36 4.24 -2.48
C THR A 64 -0.47 3.41 -1.49
N TYR A 65 0.03 2.23 -1.12
CA TYR A 65 -0.61 1.35 -0.16
C TYR A 65 -0.69 1.96 1.24
N GLN A 66 0.37 2.65 1.69
CA GLN A 66 0.38 3.40 2.95
C GLN A 66 -0.69 4.50 2.99
N LYS A 67 -0.82 5.29 1.90
CA LYS A 67 -1.89 6.31 1.78
C LYS A 67 -3.28 5.68 1.89
N ASN A 68 -3.51 4.56 1.20
CA ASN A 68 -4.78 3.83 1.25
C ASN A 68 -5.07 3.31 2.67
N LEU A 69 -4.10 2.74 3.36
CA LEU A 69 -4.24 2.28 4.75
C LEU A 69 -4.61 3.43 5.70
N ILE A 70 -3.97 4.60 5.57
CA ILE A 70 -4.32 5.80 6.36
C ILE A 70 -5.76 6.24 6.08
N ASN A 71 -6.17 6.27 4.81
CA ASN A 71 -7.54 6.62 4.43
C ASN A 71 -8.57 5.63 5.00
N TRP A 72 -8.29 4.33 4.93
CA TRP A 72 -9.16 3.28 5.48
C TRP A 72 -9.24 3.35 7.01
N MET A 73 -8.11 3.57 7.69
CA MET A 73 -8.08 3.78 9.14
C MET A 73 -8.97 4.95 9.56
N ASN A 74 -8.89 6.07 8.83
CA ASN A 74 -9.73 7.24 9.07
C ASN A 74 -11.20 6.98 8.76
N ALA A 75 -11.50 6.24 7.69
CA ALA A 75 -12.87 5.85 7.36
C ALA A 75 -13.48 5.04 8.52
N ILE A 76 -12.82 3.97 8.98
CA ILE A 76 -13.29 3.12 10.07
C ILE A 76 -13.54 3.94 11.35
N LYS A 77 -12.61 4.85 11.70
CA LYS A 77 -12.74 5.75 12.86
C LYS A 77 -13.97 6.67 12.77
N ILE A 78 -14.29 7.18 11.59
CA ILE A 78 -15.34 8.18 11.38
C ILE A 78 -16.73 7.54 11.21
N THR A 79 -16.86 6.46 10.42
CA THR A 79 -18.18 5.97 9.99
C THR A 79 -18.83 5.01 10.96
N GLU A 80 -18.09 4.18 11.68
CA GLU A 80 -18.73 3.04 12.38
C GLU A 80 -18.35 2.85 13.85
N GLY A 81 -17.34 3.59 14.34
CA GLY A 81 -16.76 3.37 15.67
C GLY A 81 -15.90 2.10 15.69
N THR A 82 -14.68 2.21 16.21
CA THR A 82 -13.69 1.12 16.22
C THR A 82 -14.06 -0.05 17.12
N MET A 83 -15.06 0.10 18.02
CA MET A 83 -15.40 -0.90 19.05
C MET A 83 -16.49 -1.90 18.66
N LYS A 84 -16.95 -1.93 17.40
CA LYS A 84 -17.77 -3.04 16.91
C LYS A 84 -16.88 -4.24 16.62
N ARG A 85 -17.23 -5.43 17.14
CA ARG A 85 -16.43 -6.67 17.11
C ARG A 85 -15.95 -7.11 15.71
N GLY A 86 -16.60 -6.70 14.61
CA GLY A 86 -16.15 -6.96 13.23
C GLY A 86 -15.31 -5.84 12.61
N ASN A 87 -15.35 -4.64 13.18
CA ASN A 87 -14.60 -3.48 12.72
C ASN A 87 -13.23 -3.43 13.39
N GLU A 88 -13.13 -3.93 14.61
CA GLU A 88 -11.88 -4.06 15.36
C GLU A 88 -10.86 -4.93 14.60
N GLU A 89 -11.28 -6.08 14.05
CA GLU A 89 -10.37 -6.95 13.29
C GLU A 89 -9.83 -6.26 12.03
N VAL A 90 -10.69 -5.55 11.30
CA VAL A 90 -10.30 -4.80 10.09
C VAL A 90 -9.40 -3.63 10.47
N PHE A 91 -9.74 -2.92 11.53
CA PHE A 91 -8.97 -1.81 12.06
C PHE A 91 -7.57 -2.24 12.48
N ASN A 92 -7.47 -3.31 13.28
CA ASN A 92 -6.20 -3.85 13.76
C ASN A 92 -5.32 -4.35 12.61
N GLU A 93 -5.91 -4.95 11.56
CA GLU A 93 -5.14 -5.36 10.38
C GLU A 93 -4.63 -4.15 9.57
N VAL A 94 -5.42 -3.09 9.45
CA VAL A 94 -4.96 -1.82 8.84
C VAL A 94 -3.82 -1.22 9.64
N GLU A 95 -3.95 -1.12 10.96
CA GLU A 95 -2.90 -0.59 11.85
C GLU A 95 -1.62 -1.44 11.77
N ARG A 96 -1.75 -2.77 11.79
CA ARG A 96 -0.61 -3.69 11.67
C ARG A 96 0.15 -3.48 10.36
N ARG A 97 -0.55 -3.40 9.22
CA ARG A 97 0.10 -3.19 7.91
C ARG A 97 0.74 -1.82 7.84
N LEU A 98 0.08 -0.78 8.37
CA LEU A 98 0.63 0.57 8.39
C LEU A 98 1.91 0.64 9.23
N PHE A 99 1.93 0.01 10.41
CA PHE A 99 3.10 -0.08 11.28
C PHE A 99 4.27 -0.78 10.57
N LEU A 100 4.04 -1.94 9.96
CA LEU A 100 5.08 -2.69 9.25
C LEU A 100 5.70 -1.91 8.09
N ILE A 101 4.87 -1.18 7.34
CA ILE A 101 5.34 -0.33 6.25
C ILE A 101 6.19 0.81 6.78
N SER A 102 5.73 1.51 7.82
CA SER A 102 6.48 2.63 8.40
C SER A 102 7.85 2.20 8.91
N GLU A 103 7.91 1.08 9.66
CA GLU A 103 9.18 0.51 10.14
C GLU A 103 10.17 0.22 9.00
N ILE A 104 9.68 -0.33 7.90
CA ILE A 104 10.53 -0.71 6.77
C ILE A 104 10.94 0.51 5.94
N ILE A 105 10.06 1.50 5.74
CA ILE A 105 10.41 2.77 5.10
C ILE A 105 11.47 3.49 5.92
N GLU A 106 11.31 3.58 7.24
CA GLU A 106 12.29 4.23 8.12
C GLU A 106 13.66 3.56 8.06
N ARG A 107 13.70 2.22 7.96
CA ARG A 107 14.96 1.46 7.86
C ARG A 107 15.64 1.55 6.50
N ASN A 108 14.87 1.55 5.41
CA ASN A 108 15.40 1.47 4.04
C ASN A 108 15.51 2.83 3.34
N ILE A 109 14.80 3.85 3.82
CA ILE A 109 14.77 5.19 3.22
C ILE A 109 14.94 6.25 4.31
N PRO A 110 16.15 6.37 4.88
CA PRO A 110 16.43 7.35 5.93
C PRO A 110 16.29 8.83 5.49
N ASN A 111 15.99 9.11 4.22
CA ASN A 111 15.97 10.47 3.65
C ASN A 111 14.60 11.02 3.23
N LEU A 112 13.47 10.34 3.45
CA LEU A 112 12.15 10.95 3.18
C LEU A 112 11.72 11.98 4.25
N THR A 113 12.37 12.00 5.42
CA THR A 113 12.07 12.91 6.53
C THR A 113 12.98 14.15 6.61
N ASN A 114 13.98 14.28 5.73
CA ASN A 114 14.94 15.41 5.74
C ASN A 114 14.75 16.46 4.63
N SER A 115 13.73 16.37 3.79
CA SER A 115 13.38 17.45 2.85
C SER A 115 12.33 18.40 3.43
N SER A 116 12.65 18.99 4.58
CA SER A 116 11.99 20.19 5.10
C SER A 116 12.96 20.96 5.99
N LYS A 117 13.91 21.65 5.35
CA LYS A 117 14.61 22.80 5.91
C LYS A 117 14.88 23.80 4.79
#